data_AF-A0A2N1W8K4-F1
#
_entry.id   AF-A0A2N1W8K4-F1
#
_cell.length_a   1.000
_cell.length_b   1.000
_cell.length_c   1.000
_cell.angle_alpha   90.00
_cell.angle_beta   90.00
_cell.angle_gamma   90.00
#
_symmetry.space_group_name_H-M   'P 1'
#
loop_
_entity.id
_entity.type
_entity.pdbx_description
1 polymer ?
#
loop_
_entity_poly.entity_id
_entity_poly.type
_entity_poly.pdbx_seq_one_letter_code
_entity_poly.pdbx_strand_id
1 'polypeptide(L)'
;MEHKKAFLKISAFMDKELNNAESKEIAEHIITCETCRAELENLKRAQEKLLSVKHDTQIDPYFRQKLYSKLETPPKVKAPSFKWLPVPVALSLFVLIFSALMLLSPAVYGVTSDKTSGMVKEIAVGSIIPGSVLNLFAPANFIDFCNKCSVMMCACCEEKGITNCPVKGCKHE
;
A
#
# COMPACT_ATOMS: atom_id res chain seq x y z
N MET A 1 9.19 39.87 0.54
CA MET A 1 10.48 39.18 0.35
C MET A 1 11.60 40.20 0.15
N GLU A 2 12.81 39.94 0.67
CA GLU A 2 13.99 40.78 0.43
C GLU A 2 14.50 40.66 -1.02
N HIS A 3 14.99 41.77 -1.59
CA HIS A 3 15.44 41.85 -2.99
C HIS A 3 16.47 40.77 -3.36
N LYS A 4 17.51 40.58 -2.53
CA LYS A 4 18.56 39.58 -2.75
C LYS A 4 18.00 38.16 -2.82
N LYS A 5 17.02 37.84 -1.95
CA LYS A 5 16.38 36.54 -1.91
C LYS A 5 15.47 36.31 -3.11
N ALA A 6 14.75 37.34 -3.53
CA ALA A 6 13.92 37.30 -4.74
C ALA A 6 14.79 37.06 -5.98
N PHE A 7 15.87 37.85 -6.14
CA PHE A 7 16.81 37.76 -7.25
C PHE A 7 17.40 36.36 -7.43
N LEU A 8 17.86 35.73 -6.34
CA LEU A 8 18.42 34.37 -6.37
C LEU A 8 17.41 33.29 -6.76
N LYS A 9 16.11 33.55 -6.64
CA LYS A 9 15.05 32.57 -6.90
C LYS A 9 14.31 32.80 -8.22
N ILE A 10 14.70 33.79 -9.02
CA ILE A 10 14.04 34.10 -10.30
C ILE A 10 14.16 32.94 -11.29
N SER A 11 15.31 32.25 -11.35
CA SER A 11 15.49 31.08 -12.23
C SER A 11 14.57 29.92 -11.82
N ALA A 12 14.58 29.54 -10.54
CA ALA A 12 13.69 28.49 -10.01
C ALA A 12 12.20 28.85 -10.17
N PHE A 13 11.85 30.14 -10.10
CA PHE A 13 10.51 30.63 -10.42
C PHE A 13 10.15 30.43 -11.89
N MET A 14 11.07 30.70 -12.81
CA MET A 14 10.90 30.49 -14.26
C MET A 14 10.70 29.00 -14.60
N ASP A 15 11.44 28.11 -13.94
CA ASP A 15 11.38 26.67 -14.14
C ASP A 15 10.23 25.98 -13.36
N LYS A 16 9.44 26.76 -12.60
CA LYS A 16 8.33 26.28 -11.75
C LYS A 16 8.75 25.28 -10.67
N GLU A 17 9.96 25.42 -10.14
CA GLU A 17 10.51 24.54 -9.10
C GLU A 17 10.25 25.03 -7.67
N LEU A 18 9.62 26.20 -7.51
CA LEU A 18 9.29 26.76 -6.22
C LEU A 18 7.96 26.23 -5.68
N ASN A 19 7.84 26.16 -4.35
CA ASN A 19 6.55 25.86 -3.74
C ASN A 19 5.56 27.03 -3.92
N ASN A 20 4.27 26.76 -3.70
CA ASN A 20 3.19 27.74 -3.95
C ASN A 20 3.36 29.06 -3.17
N ALA A 21 3.85 29.01 -1.92
CA ALA A 21 4.03 30.19 -1.09
C ALA A 21 5.17 31.07 -1.63
N GLU A 22 6.31 30.47 -1.93
CA GLU A 22 7.48 31.16 -2.48
C GLU A 22 7.22 31.72 -3.87
N SER A 23 6.51 30.97 -4.71
CA SER A 23 6.09 31.42 -6.04
C SER A 23 5.21 32.67 -5.95
N LYS A 24 4.29 32.73 -4.98
CA LYS A 24 3.43 33.89 -4.77
C LYS A 24 4.22 35.11 -4.29
N GLU A 25 5.09 34.93 -3.30
CA GLU A 25 5.92 36.03 -2.78
C GLU A 25 6.85 36.63 -3.84
N ILE A 26 7.40 35.81 -4.73
CA ILE A 26 8.25 36.28 -5.83
C ILE A 26 7.42 36.99 -6.90
N ALA A 27 6.26 36.45 -7.25
CA ALA A 27 5.35 37.11 -8.20
C ALA A 27 4.97 38.52 -7.72
N GLU A 28 4.62 38.67 -6.44
CA GLU A 28 4.35 39.96 -5.81
C GLU A 28 5.57 40.89 -5.82
N HIS A 29 6.78 40.36 -5.57
CA HIS A 29 8.01 41.14 -5.62
C HIS A 29 8.34 41.63 -7.04
N ILE A 30 8.16 40.80 -8.06
CA ILE A 30 8.45 41.16 -9.47
C ILE A 30 7.49 42.24 -9.98
N ILE A 31 6.26 42.29 -9.45
CA ILE A 31 5.31 43.36 -9.76
C ILE A 31 5.79 44.70 -9.18
N THR A 32 6.48 44.71 -8.04
CA THR A 32 6.88 45.95 -7.36
C THR A 32 8.33 46.35 -7.60
N CYS A 33 9.18 45.41 -8.01
CA CYS A 33 10.61 45.61 -8.19
C CYS A 33 11.01 45.58 -9.68
N GLU A 34 11.36 46.74 -10.23
CA GLU A 34 11.74 46.90 -11.65
C GLU A 34 13.00 46.11 -12.01
N THR A 35 14.00 46.05 -11.12
CA THR A 35 15.25 45.31 -11.34
C THR A 35 15.00 43.80 -11.43
N CYS A 36 14.21 43.22 -10.51
CA CYS A 36 13.84 41.79 -10.59
C CYS A 36 12.98 41.49 -11.83
N ARG A 37 12.12 42.42 -12.25
CA ARG A 37 11.33 42.26 -13.47
C ARG A 37 12.22 42.27 -14.72
N ALA A 38 13.17 43.20 -14.80
CA ALA A 38 14.12 43.26 -15.90
C ALA A 38 14.95 41.97 -16.00
N GLU A 39 15.38 41.42 -14.85
CA GLU A 39 16.12 40.17 -14.82
C GLU A 39 15.30 38.98 -15.33
N LEU A 40 14.03 38.86 -14.91
CA LEU A 40 13.14 37.83 -15.42
C LEU A 40 12.98 37.91 -16.95
N GLU A 41 12.81 39.12 -17.49
CA GLU A 41 12.69 39.32 -18.94
C GLU A 41 14.00 39.01 -19.68
N ASN A 42 15.16 39.30 -19.09
CA ASN A 42 16.46 38.91 -19.63
C ASN A 42 16.60 37.39 -19.72
N LEU A 43 16.21 36.67 -18.68
CA LEU A 43 16.24 35.20 -18.65
C LEU A 43 15.31 34.60 -19.70
N LYS A 44 14.08 35.13 -19.85
CA LYS A 44 13.16 34.70 -20.92
C LYS A 44 13.74 34.90 -22.31
N ARG A 45 14.32 36.08 -22.58
CA ARG A 45 14.97 36.36 -23.88
C ARG A 45 16.15 35.43 -24.13
N ALA A 46 16.94 35.09 -23.11
CA ALA A 46 18.02 34.13 -23.23
C ALA A 46 17.48 32.74 -23.57
N GLN A 47 16.42 32.29 -22.91
CA GLN A 47 15.75 31.02 -23.20
C GLN A 47 15.20 30.96 -24.63
N GLU A 48 14.52 32.01 -25.09
CA GLU A 48 14.02 32.10 -26.47
C GLU A 48 15.15 32.04 -27.50
N LYS A 49 16.27 32.71 -27.23
CA LYS A 49 17.46 32.61 -28.09
C LYS A 49 18.02 31.20 -28.13
N LEU A 50 18.11 30.52 -26.99
CA LEU A 50 18.58 29.13 -26.94
C LEU A 50 17.64 28.17 -27.66
N LEU A 51 16.32 28.38 -27.54
CA LEU A 51 15.31 27.55 -28.23
C LEU A 51 15.24 27.84 -29.73
N SER A 52 15.57 29.07 -30.17
CA SER A 52 15.58 29.43 -31.59
C SER A 52 16.83 28.93 -32.32
N VAL A 53 17.89 28.53 -31.60
CA VAL A 53 18.98 27.75 -32.17
C VAL A 53 18.44 26.38 -32.53
N LYS A 54 18.06 26.22 -33.80
CA LYS A 54 17.79 24.92 -34.41
C LYS A 54 19.07 24.09 -34.32
N HIS A 55 19.16 23.26 -33.29
CA HIS A 55 20.05 22.13 -33.36
C HIS A 55 19.49 21.17 -34.40
N ASP A 56 20.30 20.81 -35.39
CA ASP A 56 20.06 19.65 -36.25
C ASP A 56 20.26 18.35 -35.44
N THR A 57 19.59 18.25 -34.30
CA THR A 57 19.40 16.98 -33.62
C THR A 57 18.48 16.17 -34.50
N GLN A 58 19.07 15.34 -35.36
CA GLN A 58 18.35 14.30 -36.07
C GLN A 58 17.68 13.42 -35.01
N ILE A 59 16.40 13.70 -34.75
CA ILE A 59 15.56 12.83 -33.94
C ILE A 59 15.55 11.50 -34.68
N ASP A 60 15.89 10.42 -33.97
CA ASP A 60 15.83 9.06 -34.52
C ASP A 60 14.50 8.88 -35.30
N PRO A 61 14.53 8.45 -36.58
CA PRO A 61 13.34 8.36 -37.42
C PRO A 61 12.22 7.52 -36.80
N TYR A 62 12.57 6.61 -35.90
CA TYR A 62 11.65 5.70 -35.22
C TYR A 62 11.33 6.12 -33.78
N PHE A 63 11.80 7.29 -33.31
CA PHE A 63 11.56 7.77 -31.95
C PHE A 63 10.08 7.79 -31.60
N ARG A 64 9.24 8.32 -32.50
CA ARG A 64 7.79 8.39 -32.31
C ARG A 64 7.19 6.98 -32.20
N GLN A 65 7.58 6.07 -33.10
CA GLN A 65 7.08 4.70 -33.08
C GLN A 65 7.48 3.98 -31.77
N LYS A 66 8.71 4.16 -31.32
CA LYS A 66 9.21 3.61 -30.05
C LYS A 66 8.50 4.23 -28.84
N LEU A 67 8.20 5.52 -28.88
CA LEU A 67 7.44 6.22 -27.84
C LEU A 67 6.01 5.69 -27.74
N TYR A 68 5.28 5.60 -28.86
CA TYR A 68 3.92 5.08 -28.89
C TYR A 68 3.87 3.63 -28.44
N SER A 69 4.80 2.79 -28.89
CA SER A 69 4.88 1.38 -28.45
C SER A 69 5.06 1.24 -26.93
N LYS A 70 5.69 2.21 -26.25
CA LYS A 70 5.84 2.22 -24.80
C LYS A 70 4.63 2.79 -24.06
N LEU A 71 3.93 3.76 -24.65
CA LEU A 71 2.71 4.36 -24.08
C LEU A 71 1.51 3.43 -24.17
N GLU A 72 1.38 2.68 -25.28
CA GLU A 72 0.27 1.76 -25.53
C GLU A 72 0.42 0.44 -24.78
N THR A 73 1.64 0.04 -24.41
CA THR A 73 1.82 -1.14 -23.57
C THR A 73 1.52 -0.78 -22.12
N PRO A 74 0.44 -1.32 -21.50
CA PRO A 74 0.28 -1.18 -20.06
C PRO A 74 1.54 -1.73 -19.38
N PRO A 75 2.00 -1.13 -18.27
CA PRO A 75 3.18 -1.60 -17.57
C PRO A 75 2.95 -3.08 -17.27
N LYS A 76 3.74 -3.94 -17.94
CA LYS A 76 3.72 -5.37 -17.65
C LYS A 76 4.20 -5.49 -16.22
N VAL A 77 3.26 -5.59 -15.28
CA VAL A 77 3.55 -5.94 -13.90
C VAL A 77 4.23 -7.30 -14.00
N LYS A 78 5.55 -7.29 -13.90
CA LYS A 78 6.34 -8.51 -13.86
C LYS A 78 6.04 -9.12 -12.51
N ALA A 79 4.96 -9.89 -12.42
CA ALA A 79 4.73 -10.74 -11.27
C ALA A 79 6.01 -11.57 -11.09
N PRO A 80 6.55 -11.67 -9.85
CA PRO A 80 7.72 -12.47 -9.59
C PRO A 80 7.41 -13.89 -10.02
N SER A 81 8.02 -14.32 -11.12
CA SER A 81 7.76 -15.63 -11.69
C SER A 81 8.47 -16.66 -10.81
N PHE A 82 7.76 -17.19 -9.82
CA PHE A 82 8.19 -18.28 -8.93
C PHE A 82 8.24 -19.63 -9.66
N LYS A 83 8.77 -19.65 -10.90
CA LYS A 83 8.91 -20.84 -11.77
C LYS A 83 9.85 -21.89 -11.20
N TRP A 84 10.56 -21.59 -10.10
CA TRP A 84 11.52 -22.48 -9.47
C TRP A 84 10.93 -23.34 -8.34
N LEU A 85 9.71 -23.03 -7.84
CA LEU A 85 9.09 -23.89 -6.83
C LEU A 85 8.30 -25.01 -7.51
N PRO A 86 8.57 -26.30 -7.21
CA PRO A 86 7.70 -27.39 -7.62
C PRO A 86 6.30 -27.17 -7.04
N VAL A 87 5.26 -27.42 -7.85
CA VAL A 87 3.85 -27.29 -7.44
C VAL A 87 3.55 -27.99 -6.10
N PRO A 88 4.06 -29.21 -5.81
CA PRO A 88 3.81 -29.85 -4.52
C PRO A 88 4.35 -29.07 -3.31
N VAL A 89 5.51 -28.41 -3.47
CA VAL A 89 6.16 -27.64 -2.40
C VAL A 89 5.39 -26.36 -2.10
N ALA A 90 4.85 -25.71 -3.15
CA ALA A 90 4.03 -24.51 -2.99
C ALA A 90 2.72 -24.85 -2.26
N LEU A 91 2.12 -25.99 -2.60
CA LEU A 91 0.89 -26.47 -1.97
C LEU A 91 1.10 -26.84 -0.50
N SER A 92 2.21 -27.51 -0.17
CA SER A 92 2.54 -27.83 1.22
C SER A 92 2.80 -26.57 2.06
N LEU A 93 3.52 -25.58 1.51
CA LEU A 93 3.75 -24.30 2.18
C LEU A 93 2.45 -23.53 2.42
N PHE A 94 1.56 -23.50 1.43
CA PHE A 94 0.26 -22.85 1.57
C PHE A 94 -0.58 -23.47 2.68
N VAL A 95 -0.65 -24.81 2.72
CA VAL A 95 -1.39 -25.54 3.76
C VAL A 95 -0.81 -25.28 5.15
N LEU A 96 0.52 -25.24 5.29
CA LEU A 96 1.20 -24.94 6.56
C LEU A 96 0.92 -23.51 7.02
N ILE A 97 1.04 -22.52 6.13
CA ILE A 97 0.77 -21.11 6.44
C ILE A 97 -0.70 -20.92 6.83
N PHE A 98 -1.62 -21.51 6.07
CA PHE A 98 -3.05 -21.43 6.34
C PHE A 98 -3.42 -22.10 7.67
N SER A 99 -2.84 -23.26 7.96
CA SER A 99 -3.03 -23.96 9.24
C SER A 99 -2.49 -23.15 10.42
N ALA A 100 -1.30 -22.55 10.28
CA ALA A 100 -0.73 -21.68 11.30
C ALA A 100 -1.61 -20.46 11.57
N LEU A 101 -2.11 -19.80 10.51
CA LEU A 101 -3.03 -18.66 10.64
C LEU A 101 -4.34 -19.07 11.32
N MET A 102 -4.90 -20.22 10.96
CA MET A 102 -6.13 -20.74 11.58
C MET A 102 -5.96 -21.04 13.07
N LEU A 103 -4.79 -21.51 13.49
CA LEU A 103 -4.49 -21.78 14.91
C LEU A 103 -4.12 -20.50 15.69
N LEU A 104 -3.49 -19.52 15.03
CA LEU A 104 -3.08 -18.26 15.66
C LEU A 104 -4.25 -17.27 15.79
N SER A 105 -5.22 -17.29 14.88
CA SER A 105 -6.33 -16.33 14.88
C SER A 105 -7.17 -16.32 16.17
N PRO A 106 -7.55 -17.45 16.79
CA PRO A 106 -8.33 -17.45 18.03
C PRO A 106 -7.51 -16.93 19.22
N ALA A 107 -6.20 -17.18 19.23
CA ALA A 107 -5.30 -16.69 20.26
C ALA A 107 -5.11 -15.17 20.19
N VAL A 108 -4.98 -14.62 18.98
CA VAL A 108 -4.75 -13.18 18.77
C VAL A 108 -6.04 -12.37 18.91
N TYR A 109 -7.17 -12.88 18.44
CA TYR A 109 -8.43 -12.13 18.39
C TYR A 109 -9.46 -12.51 19.46
N GLY A 110 -9.31 -13.68 20.10
CA GLY A 110 -10.32 -14.23 21.01
C GLY A 110 -9.95 -14.26 22.50
N VAL A 111 -8.71 -13.98 22.89
CA VAL A 111 -8.33 -13.99 24.31
C VAL A 111 -8.62 -12.62 24.91
N THR A 112 -9.72 -12.51 25.65
CA THR A 112 -10.15 -11.27 26.32
C THR A 112 -10.35 -11.42 27.83
N SER A 113 -10.33 -12.66 28.35
CA SER A 113 -10.66 -13.02 29.74
C SER A 113 -9.99 -14.36 30.12
N ASP A 114 -9.80 -14.61 31.43
CA ASP A 114 -9.23 -15.88 31.93
C ASP A 114 -10.09 -17.10 31.52
N LYS A 115 -11.42 -16.91 31.43
CA LYS A 115 -12.36 -17.96 31.03
C LYS A 115 -12.21 -18.35 29.55
N THR A 116 -11.93 -17.37 28.68
CA THR A 116 -11.70 -17.62 27.24
C THR A 116 -10.30 -18.18 26.98
N SER A 117 -9.31 -17.88 27.82
CA SER A 117 -7.96 -18.47 27.74
C SER A 117 -7.96 -20.00 27.94
N GLY A 118 -8.83 -20.52 28.80
CA GLY A 118 -9.00 -21.95 29.03
C GLY A 118 -9.57 -22.68 27.81
N MET A 119 -10.58 -22.09 27.17
CA MET A 119 -11.17 -22.62 25.94
C MET A 119 -10.18 -22.62 24.76
N VAL A 120 -9.33 -21.59 24.63
CA VAL A 120 -8.26 -21.55 23.61
C VAL A 120 -7.25 -22.67 23.84
N LYS A 121 -6.86 -22.93 25.09
CA LYS A 121 -5.95 -24.03 25.42
C LYS A 121 -6.56 -25.38 25.07
N GLU A 122 -7.84 -25.62 25.37
CA GLU A 122 -8.50 -26.88 25.00
C GLU A 122 -8.63 -27.06 23.48
N ILE A 123 -8.94 -26.00 22.74
CA ILE A 123 -9.02 -26.04 21.27
C ILE A 123 -7.64 -26.28 20.65
N ALA A 124 -6.60 -25.60 21.14
CA ALA A 124 -5.22 -25.77 20.66
C ALA A 124 -4.68 -27.17 21.00
N VAL A 125 -4.86 -27.63 22.23
CA VAL A 125 -4.39 -28.94 22.71
C VAL A 125 -5.15 -30.08 22.03
N GLY A 126 -6.47 -29.96 21.87
CA GLY A 126 -7.29 -30.95 21.15
C GLY A 126 -7.00 -31.04 19.66
N SER A 127 -6.52 -29.94 19.05
CA SER A 127 -6.15 -29.89 17.62
C SER A 127 -4.73 -30.40 17.35
N ILE A 128 -3.82 -30.32 18.33
CA ILE A 128 -2.39 -30.68 18.18
C ILE A 128 -2.14 -32.14 18.59
N ILE A 129 -2.91 -32.71 19.52
CA ILE A 129 -2.62 -34.03 20.10
C ILE A 129 -2.99 -35.24 19.22
N PRO A 130 -3.98 -35.24 18.29
CA PRO A 130 -4.17 -36.39 17.41
C PRO A 130 -3.23 -36.31 16.19
N GLY A 131 -1.92 -36.26 16.44
CA GLY A 131 -0.81 -36.77 15.60
C GLY A 131 -0.68 -36.38 14.12
N SER A 132 -1.59 -35.59 13.55
CA SER A 132 -1.60 -35.29 12.12
C SER A 132 -2.42 -34.03 11.87
N VAL A 133 -1.76 -32.98 11.42
CA VAL A 133 -2.40 -31.75 10.89
C VAL A 133 -3.44 -32.07 9.80
N LEU A 134 -3.33 -33.25 9.16
CA LEU A 134 -4.29 -33.84 8.22
C LEU A 134 -5.68 -34.10 8.83
N ASN A 135 -5.77 -34.38 10.13
CA ASN A 135 -7.06 -34.61 10.79
C ASN A 135 -7.88 -33.32 10.94
N LEU A 136 -7.25 -32.14 10.94
CA LEU A 136 -7.96 -30.86 10.96
C LEU A 136 -8.67 -30.56 9.64
N PHE A 137 -8.18 -31.16 8.54
CA PHE A 137 -8.76 -31.03 7.21
C PHE A 137 -9.80 -32.11 6.90
N ALA A 138 -10.02 -33.05 7.82
CA ALA A 138 -11.17 -33.95 7.73
C ALA A 138 -12.45 -33.11 7.92
N PRO A 139 -13.44 -33.20 7.01
CA PRO A 139 -14.63 -32.36 7.06
C PRO A 139 -15.34 -32.35 8.42
N ALA A 140 -15.42 -33.50 9.08
CA ALA A 140 -16.07 -33.64 10.39
C ALA A 140 -15.34 -32.86 11.51
N ASN A 141 -14.01 -32.93 11.54
CA ASN A 141 -13.20 -32.26 12.56
C ASN A 141 -13.11 -30.75 12.32
N PHE A 142 -13.10 -30.33 11.05
CA PHE A 142 -13.16 -28.91 10.70
C PHE A 142 -14.49 -28.29 11.13
N ILE A 143 -15.61 -28.98 10.91
CA ILE A 143 -16.93 -28.53 11.36
C ILE A 143 -16.97 -28.43 12.89
N ASP A 144 -16.45 -29.41 13.62
CA ASP A 144 -16.35 -29.37 15.09
C ASP A 144 -15.49 -28.19 15.58
N PHE A 145 -14.34 -27.94 14.94
CA PHE A 145 -13.49 -26.79 15.21
C PHE A 145 -14.23 -25.46 14.96
N CYS A 146 -14.89 -25.32 13.81
CA CYS A 146 -15.67 -24.11 13.49
C CYS A 146 -16.80 -23.88 14.49
N ASN A 147 -17.49 -24.94 14.93
CA ASN A 147 -18.54 -24.84 15.94
C ASN A 147 -17.96 -24.36 17.27
N LYS A 148 -16.85 -24.93 17.74
CA LYS A 148 -16.16 -24.50 18.97
C LYS A 148 -15.66 -23.06 18.88
N CYS A 149 -15.11 -22.64 17.74
CA CYS A 149 -14.72 -21.25 17.51
C CYS A 149 -15.92 -20.30 17.55
N SER A 150 -17.07 -20.70 16.99
CA SER A 150 -18.28 -19.85 17.02
C SER A 150 -18.82 -19.66 18.44
N VAL A 151 -18.81 -20.71 19.27
CA VAL A 151 -19.19 -20.63 20.70
C VAL A 151 -18.25 -19.71 21.48
N MET A 152 -16.93 -19.82 21.23
CA MET A 152 -15.95 -18.94 21.86
C MET A 152 -16.16 -17.47 21.47
N MET A 153 -16.36 -17.18 20.18
CA MET A 153 -16.61 -15.82 19.69
C MET A 153 -17.91 -15.24 20.27
N CYS A 154 -18.93 -16.07 20.46
CA CYS A 154 -20.16 -15.71 21.15
C CYS A 154 -19.92 -15.30 22.61
N ALA A 155 -19.17 -16.11 23.36
CA ALA A 155 -18.81 -15.78 24.74
C ALA A 155 -18.02 -14.46 24.84
N CYS A 156 -17.11 -14.20 23.89
CA CYS A 156 -16.39 -12.92 23.80
C CYS A 156 -17.32 -11.72 23.50
N CYS A 157 -18.33 -11.89 22.64
CA CYS A 157 -19.32 -10.85 22.34
C CYS A 157 -20.16 -10.52 23.59
N GLU A 158 -20.58 -11.53 24.33
CA GLU A 158 -21.37 -11.40 25.56
C GLU A 158 -20.56 -10.68 26.66
N GLU A 159 -19.31 -11.09 26.90
CA GLU A 159 -18.42 -10.42 27.86
C GLU A 159 -18.17 -8.93 27.52
N LYS A 160 -18.15 -8.58 26.22
CA LYS A 160 -17.96 -7.20 25.76
C LYS A 160 -19.26 -6.39 25.65
N GLY A 161 -20.42 -6.98 25.96
CA GLY A 161 -21.72 -6.32 25.84
C GLY A 161 -22.08 -5.90 24.41
N ILE A 162 -21.56 -6.59 23.39
CA ILE A 162 -21.81 -6.27 21.98
C ILE A 162 -23.17 -6.84 21.59
N THR A 163 -24.17 -5.98 21.40
CA THR A 163 -25.56 -6.36 21.09
C THR A 163 -25.75 -6.91 19.67
N ASN A 164 -24.84 -6.61 18.75
CA ASN A 164 -24.84 -7.10 17.36
C ASN A 164 -23.62 -8.00 17.10
N CYS A 165 -23.61 -9.20 17.70
CA CYS A 165 -22.56 -10.16 17.41
C CYS A 165 -22.70 -10.70 15.96
N PRO A 166 -21.64 -10.71 15.14
CA PRO A 166 -21.71 -11.18 13.75
C PRO A 166 -21.88 -12.70 13.62
N VAL A 167 -21.87 -13.44 14.73
CA VAL A 167 -22.05 -14.90 14.76
C VAL A 167 -23.54 -15.22 14.69
N LYS A 168 -23.98 -15.86 13.59
CA LYS A 168 -25.37 -16.32 13.45
C LYS A 168 -25.71 -17.34 14.54
N GLY A 169 -26.76 -17.07 15.31
CA GLY A 169 -27.27 -17.98 16.34
C GLY A 169 -26.84 -17.65 17.79
N CYS A 170 -26.07 -16.57 17.99
CA CYS A 170 -25.79 -16.05 19.33
C CYS A 170 -27.09 -15.51 19.95
N LYS A 171 -27.63 -16.19 20.95
CA LYS A 171 -28.75 -15.67 21.75
C LYS A 171 -28.16 -14.94 22.94
N HIS A 172 -28.28 -13.62 22.95
CA HIS A 172 -28.05 -12.81 24.13
C HIS A 172 -29.37 -12.79 24.91
N GLU A 173 -29.42 -13.51 26.03
CA GLU A 173 -30.55 -13.46 26.97
C GLU A 173 -30.33 -12.34 28.01
#